data_AF-A0A9E5WUC2-F1
#
_entry.id   AF-A0A9E5WUC2-F1
#
_cell.length_a   1.000
_cell.length_b   1.000
_cell.length_c   1.000
_cell.angle_alpha   90.00
_cell.angle_beta   90.00
_cell.angle_gamma   90.00
#
_symmetry.space_group_name_H-M   'P 1'
#
loop_
_entity.id
_entity.type
_entity.pdbx_description
1 polymer ?
#
loop_
_entity_poly.entity_id
_entity_poly.type
_entity_poly.pdbx_seq_one_letter_code
_entity_poly.pdbx_strand_id
1 'polypeptide(L)'
;MKKTALAFAAALVATTSLAATSASAFEYSTLAAAVDTTAFENADDAWRRMHAKRISECRSFGKDRIRRVDVLVDRYRALADAVTAGDESAAINAAGSLSRAIKANPRFETCWKRISRKQGISSKFTRMIKNG
;
A
#
# COMPACT_ATOMS: atom_id res chain seq x y z
N MET A 1 12.03 48.15 -35.31
CA MET A 1 10.54 48.15 -35.25
C MET A 1 10.01 46.95 -36.03
N LYS A 2 8.91 46.33 -35.55
CA LYS A 2 8.12 45.21 -36.11
C LYS A 2 8.69 43.82 -35.76
N LYS A 3 8.24 43.10 -34.72
CA LYS A 3 6.91 42.56 -34.30
C LYS A 3 6.87 41.03 -34.52
N THR A 4 6.97 40.30 -33.41
CA THR A 4 6.15 39.13 -33.00
C THR A 4 5.76 38.06 -34.04
N ALA A 5 6.11 36.80 -33.76
CA ALA A 5 5.11 35.73 -33.62
C ALA A 5 5.73 34.51 -32.90
N LEU A 6 5.32 34.31 -31.64
CA LEU A 6 5.37 33.03 -30.96
C LEU A 6 4.50 32.03 -31.74
N ALA A 7 5.05 30.88 -32.11
CA ALA A 7 4.27 29.72 -32.50
C ALA A 7 4.59 28.57 -31.53
N PHE A 8 3.79 28.51 -30.47
CA PHE A 8 3.62 27.36 -29.61
C PHE A 8 3.04 26.22 -30.47
N ALA A 9 3.87 25.27 -30.90
CA ALA A 9 3.39 23.99 -31.39
C ALA A 9 3.43 23.01 -30.21
N ALA A 10 2.36 23.02 -29.42
CA ALA A 10 2.09 21.98 -28.44
C ALA A 10 1.83 20.67 -29.20
N ALA A 11 2.84 19.80 -29.25
CA ALA A 11 2.64 18.44 -29.73
C ALA A 11 1.77 17.71 -28.70
N LEU A 12 0.52 17.45 -29.09
CA LEU A 12 -0.43 16.60 -28.38
C LEU A 12 0.24 15.25 -28.09
N VAL A 13 0.54 14.99 -26.81
CA VAL A 13 0.83 13.65 -26.33
C VAL A 13 -0.51 12.91 -26.24
N ALA A 14 -0.91 12.26 -27.33
CA ALA A 14 -2.02 11.31 -27.32
C ALA A 14 -1.53 9.97 -26.76
N THR A 15 -1.27 9.92 -25.45
CA THR A 15 -1.15 8.66 -24.71
C THR A 15 -2.53 8.17 -24.33
N THR A 16 -3.26 7.60 -25.30
CA THR A 16 -4.38 6.70 -24.97
C THR A 16 -3.81 5.30 -24.83
N SER A 17 -3.05 5.08 -23.76
CA SER A 17 -2.84 3.72 -23.26
C SER A 17 -4.21 3.24 -22.81
N LEU A 18 -4.79 2.29 -23.53
CA LEU A 18 -5.91 1.51 -23.02
C LEU A 18 -5.52 1.05 -21.62
N ALA A 19 -6.18 1.61 -20.62
CA ALA A 19 -6.17 1.05 -19.29
C ALA A 19 -6.66 -0.39 -19.45
N ALA A 20 -5.75 -1.35 -19.34
CA ALA A 20 -6.14 -2.70 -19.01
C ALA A 20 -6.85 -2.57 -17.66
N THR A 21 -8.18 -2.50 -17.68
CA THR A 21 -9.01 -2.63 -16.51
C THR A 21 -8.86 -4.07 -16.05
N SER A 22 -7.72 -4.37 -15.43
CA SER A 22 -7.54 -5.57 -14.65
C SER A 22 -8.63 -5.51 -13.59
N ALA A 23 -9.59 -6.44 -13.68
CA ALA A 23 -10.60 -6.63 -12.65
C ALA A 23 -9.88 -6.68 -11.31
N SER A 24 -10.08 -5.63 -10.50
CA SER A 24 -9.47 -5.53 -9.19
C SER A 24 -10.04 -6.65 -8.33
N ALA A 25 -9.19 -7.36 -7.60
CA ALA A 25 -9.66 -8.32 -6.60
C ALA A 25 -10.33 -7.63 -5.39
N PHE A 26 -10.32 -6.30 -5.35
CA PHE A 26 -10.91 -5.47 -4.31
C PHE A 26 -11.98 -4.55 -4.89
N GLU A 27 -13.18 -4.61 -4.31
CA GLU A 27 -14.18 -3.55 -4.46
C GLU A 27 -13.89 -2.43 -3.45
N TYR A 28 -13.91 -1.18 -3.91
CA TYR A 28 -13.54 -0.03 -3.08
C TYR A 28 -14.44 0.15 -1.86
N SER A 29 -15.75 0.04 -2.01
CA SER A 29 -16.71 0.19 -0.91
C SER A 29 -16.44 -0.80 0.24
N THR A 30 -16.18 -2.07 -0.12
CA THR A 30 -15.82 -3.12 0.84
C THR A 30 -14.45 -2.85 1.48
N LEU A 31 -13.50 -2.36 0.70
CA LEU A 31 -12.15 -2.00 1.17
C LEU A 31 -12.21 -0.84 2.16
N ALA A 32 -12.84 0.28 1.79
CA ALA A 32 -12.97 1.48 2.59
C ALA A 32 -13.71 1.23 3.92
N ALA A 33 -14.73 0.36 3.91
CA ALA A 33 -15.45 -0.03 5.13
C ALA A 33 -14.64 -0.94 6.07
N ALA A 34 -13.60 -1.61 5.57
CA ALA A 34 -12.83 -2.59 6.34
C ALA A 34 -11.43 -2.10 6.76
N VAL A 35 -10.92 -1.04 6.13
CA VAL A 35 -9.65 -0.40 6.51
C VAL A 35 -9.86 0.41 7.78
N ASP A 36 -9.00 0.17 8.77
CA ASP A 36 -8.87 1.02 9.95
C ASP A 36 -7.85 2.10 9.65
N THR A 37 -8.30 3.32 9.36
CA THR A 37 -7.42 4.42 8.97
C THR A 37 -6.54 4.92 10.12
N THR A 38 -6.84 4.52 11.36
CA THR A 38 -6.05 4.87 12.55
C THR A 38 -4.98 3.84 12.89
N ALA A 39 -5.06 2.64 12.29
CA ALA A 39 -4.09 1.58 12.55
C ALA A 39 -2.69 1.99 12.06
N PHE A 40 -1.68 1.71 12.89
CA PHE A 40 -0.29 2.09 12.65
C PHE A 40 0.01 3.59 12.56
N GLU A 41 -0.88 4.53 12.92
CA GLU A 41 -0.53 5.97 12.98
C GLU A 41 0.72 6.20 13.85
N ASN A 42 0.80 5.53 15.00
CA ASN A 42 1.91 5.60 15.94
C ASN A 42 3.07 4.63 15.67
N ALA A 43 3.05 3.92 14.53
CA ALA A 43 4.10 2.98 14.15
C ALA A 43 5.34 3.69 13.56
N ASP A 44 5.98 4.51 14.38
CA ASP A 44 7.23 5.20 14.07
C ASP A 44 8.42 4.24 13.90
N ASP A 45 9.62 4.78 13.60
CA ASP A 45 10.81 3.94 13.42
C ASP A 45 11.14 3.15 14.69
N ALA A 46 11.01 3.74 15.88
CA ALA A 46 11.29 3.05 17.15
C ALA A 46 10.37 1.85 17.37
N TRP A 47 9.07 2.02 17.11
CA TRP A 47 8.07 0.97 17.14
C TRP A 47 8.39 -0.15 16.15
N ARG A 48 8.74 0.21 14.91
CA ARG A 48 9.11 -0.73 13.84
C ARG A 48 10.39 -1.50 14.20
N ARG A 49 11.42 -0.83 14.74
CA ARG A 49 12.65 -1.48 15.24
C ARG A 49 12.32 -2.51 16.31
N MET A 50 11.48 -2.12 17.28
CA MET A 50 11.10 -2.96 18.40
C MET A 50 10.35 -4.21 17.94
N HIS A 51 9.40 -4.06 17.01
CA HIS A 51 8.64 -5.18 16.46
C HIS A 51 9.49 -6.08 15.57
N ALA A 52 10.41 -5.53 14.76
CA ALA A 52 11.37 -6.33 14.01
C ALA A 52 12.30 -7.14 14.94
N LYS A 53 12.72 -6.58 16.07
CA LYS A 53 13.55 -7.31 17.04
C LYS A 53 12.78 -8.45 17.71
N ARG A 54 11.53 -8.19 18.14
CA ARG A 54 10.67 -9.13 18.89
C ARG A 54 10.00 -10.20 18.02
N ILE A 55 9.81 -9.93 16.74
CA ILE A 55 9.18 -10.86 15.79
C ILE A 55 10.20 -11.20 14.72
N SER A 56 10.75 -12.42 14.78
CA SER A 56 11.84 -12.86 13.89
C SER A 56 11.43 -12.82 12.42
N GLU A 57 10.15 -13.01 12.12
CA GLU A 57 9.58 -12.92 10.78
C GLU A 57 9.48 -11.47 10.28
N CYS A 58 9.51 -10.47 11.16
CA CYS A 58 9.45 -9.05 10.79
C CYS A 58 10.82 -8.40 10.57
N ARG A 59 11.91 -9.17 10.71
CA ARG A 59 13.29 -8.71 10.50
C ARG A 59 13.59 -8.38 9.05
N SER A 60 14.83 -7.97 8.81
CA SER A 60 15.38 -7.60 7.50
C SER A 60 15.07 -8.63 6.40
N PHE A 61 14.77 -8.12 5.21
CA PHE A 61 14.66 -8.85 3.96
C PHE A 61 15.51 -8.15 2.88
N GLY A 62 15.90 -8.91 1.85
CA GLY A 62 16.73 -8.38 0.78
C GLY A 62 18.16 -8.06 1.22
N LYS A 63 18.94 -7.51 0.29
CA LYS A 63 20.35 -7.12 0.51
C LYS A 63 20.46 -5.77 1.24
N ASP A 64 19.44 -4.93 1.11
CA ASP A 64 19.42 -3.55 1.62
C ASP A 64 19.01 -3.44 3.10
N ARG A 65 18.90 -4.58 3.80
CA ARG A 65 18.53 -4.69 5.21
C ARG A 65 17.18 -4.06 5.61
N ILE A 66 16.32 -3.71 4.65
CA ILE A 66 14.95 -3.19 4.87
C ILE A 66 14.17 -4.21 5.71
N ARG A 67 13.43 -3.78 6.73
CA ARG A 67 12.68 -4.71 7.59
C ARG A 67 11.33 -5.00 6.96
N ARG A 68 10.84 -6.23 7.06
CA ARG A 68 9.52 -6.61 6.50
C ARG A 68 8.40 -5.78 7.13
N VAL A 69 8.52 -5.44 8.42
CA VAL A 69 7.57 -4.56 9.10
C VAL A 69 7.51 -3.17 8.46
N ASP A 70 8.63 -2.62 7.97
CA ASP A 70 8.63 -1.30 7.36
C ASP A 70 7.77 -1.31 6.10
N VAL A 71 8.02 -2.27 5.21
CA VAL A 71 7.27 -2.42 3.96
C VAL A 71 5.79 -2.66 4.19
N LEU A 72 5.44 -3.50 5.17
CA LEU A 72 4.04 -3.80 5.46
C LEU A 72 3.32 -2.57 6.03
N VAL A 73 3.95 -1.85 6.96
CA VAL A 73 3.36 -0.64 7.54
C VAL A 73 3.26 0.47 6.50
N ASP A 74 4.29 0.68 5.68
CA ASP A 74 4.27 1.72 4.64
C ASP A 74 3.18 1.46 3.59
N ARG A 75 3.03 0.21 3.15
CA ARG A 75 1.96 -0.16 2.20
C ARG A 75 0.57 -0.07 2.81
N TYR A 76 0.44 -0.37 4.10
CA TYR A 76 -0.83 -0.19 4.80
C TYR A 76 -1.20 1.28 4.98
N ARG A 77 -0.23 2.13 5.36
CA ARG A 77 -0.45 3.57 5.49
C ARG A 77 -0.84 4.19 4.15
N ALA A 78 -0.16 3.85 3.06
CA ALA A 78 -0.56 4.29 1.73
C ALA A 78 -2.01 3.90 1.36
N LEU A 79 -2.47 2.72 1.80
CA LEU A 79 -3.86 2.30 1.65
C LEU A 79 -4.81 3.14 2.53
N ALA A 80 -4.49 3.32 3.81
CA ALA A 80 -5.28 4.12 4.74
C ALA A 80 -5.38 5.59 4.30
N ASP A 81 -4.29 6.17 3.80
CA ASP A 81 -4.23 7.54 3.28
C ASP A 81 -5.12 7.68 2.04
N ALA A 82 -5.06 6.71 1.10
CA ALA A 82 -5.89 6.71 -0.09
C ALA A 82 -7.39 6.56 0.22
N VAL A 83 -7.74 5.70 1.19
CA VAL A 83 -9.13 5.57 1.67
C VAL A 83 -9.60 6.86 2.34
N THR A 84 -8.77 7.48 3.18
CA THR A 84 -9.07 8.76 3.84
C THR A 84 -9.28 9.88 2.82
N ALA A 85 -8.47 9.91 1.75
CA ALA A 85 -8.57 10.87 0.67
C ALA A 85 -9.77 10.63 -0.27
N GLY A 86 -10.44 9.48 -0.17
CA GLY A 86 -11.52 9.09 -1.09
C GLY A 86 -11.03 8.71 -2.49
N ASP A 87 -9.74 8.44 -2.67
CA ASP A 87 -9.16 8.07 -3.97
C ASP A 87 -9.27 6.56 -4.19
N GLU A 88 -10.34 6.17 -4.88
CA GLU A 88 -10.64 4.77 -5.20
C GLU A 88 -9.50 4.08 -5.96
N SER A 89 -8.93 4.73 -6.96
CA SER A 89 -7.87 4.15 -7.78
C SER A 89 -6.62 3.92 -6.95
N ALA A 90 -6.21 4.92 -6.15
CA ALA A 90 -5.07 4.79 -5.26
C ALA A 90 -5.30 3.72 -4.18
N ALA A 91 -6.51 3.64 -3.61
CA ALA A 91 -6.84 2.67 -2.58
C ALA A 91 -6.78 1.24 -3.11
N ILE A 92 -7.38 0.97 -4.27
CA ILE A 92 -7.32 -0.34 -4.93
C ILE A 92 -5.88 -0.72 -5.26
N ASN A 93 -5.09 0.21 -5.81
CA ASN A 93 -3.69 -0.02 -6.14
C ASN A 93 -2.84 -0.30 -4.90
N ALA A 94 -3.07 0.44 -3.81
CA ALA A 94 -2.38 0.25 -2.53
C ALA A 94 -2.77 -1.08 -1.87
N ALA A 95 -4.05 -1.49 -1.93
CA ALA A 95 -4.50 -2.80 -1.46
C ALA A 95 -3.82 -3.94 -2.23
N GLY A 96 -3.76 -3.85 -3.56
CA GLY A 96 -3.02 -4.80 -4.39
C GLY A 96 -1.53 -4.82 -4.08
N SER A 97 -0.93 -3.65 -3.83
CA SER A 97 0.47 -3.55 -3.41
C SER A 97 0.72 -4.23 -2.06
N LEU A 98 -0.14 -3.99 -1.07
CA LEU A 98 -0.05 -4.61 0.24
C LEU A 98 -0.22 -6.14 0.15
N SER A 99 -1.22 -6.60 -0.59
CA SER A 99 -1.44 -8.03 -0.83
C SER A 99 -0.20 -8.70 -1.43
N ARG A 100 0.36 -8.13 -2.51
CA ARG A 100 1.58 -8.65 -3.14
C ARG A 100 2.74 -8.73 -2.15
N ALA A 101 2.89 -7.76 -1.25
CA ALA A 101 3.92 -7.81 -0.21
C ALA A 101 3.67 -8.95 0.78
N ILE A 102 2.43 -9.13 1.24
CA ILE A 102 2.03 -10.21 2.16
C ILE A 102 2.31 -11.59 1.54
N LYS A 103 1.96 -11.76 0.26
CA LYS A 103 2.12 -12.99 -0.52
C LYS A 103 3.57 -13.27 -0.96
N ALA A 104 4.48 -12.30 -0.86
CA ALA A 104 5.83 -12.42 -1.39
C ALA A 104 6.62 -13.60 -0.79
N ASN A 105 6.41 -13.93 0.49
CA ASN A 105 6.92 -15.16 1.12
C ASN A 105 6.21 -15.43 2.47
N PRO A 106 6.33 -16.65 3.03
CA PRO A 106 5.68 -17.01 4.30
C PRO A 106 6.06 -16.14 5.50
N ARG A 107 7.25 -15.51 5.48
CA ARG A 107 7.68 -14.61 6.56
C ARG A 107 6.97 -13.26 6.50
N PHE A 108 6.69 -12.73 5.31
CA PHE A 108 5.83 -11.54 5.17
C PHE A 108 4.42 -11.82 5.67
N GLU A 109 3.82 -12.95 5.30
CA GLU A 109 2.50 -13.34 5.79
C GLU A 109 2.48 -13.46 7.32
N THR A 110 3.45 -14.16 7.89
CA THR A 110 3.55 -14.35 9.34
C THR A 110 3.79 -13.04 10.06
N CYS A 111 4.66 -12.17 9.53
CA CYS A 111 4.88 -10.84 10.07
C CYS A 111 3.58 -10.03 10.05
N TRP A 112 2.90 -9.96 8.90
CA TRP A 112 1.64 -9.26 8.72
C TRP A 112 0.59 -9.70 9.74
N LYS A 113 0.33 -11.01 9.83
CA LYS A 113 -0.63 -11.58 10.79
C LYS A 113 -0.32 -11.19 12.25
N ARG A 114 0.96 -11.11 12.62
CA ARG A 114 1.38 -10.74 13.98
C ARG A 114 1.23 -9.25 14.24
N ILE A 115 1.64 -8.39 13.32
CA ILE A 115 1.56 -6.94 13.51
C ILE A 115 0.13 -6.42 13.36
N SER A 116 -0.66 -6.97 12.44
CA SER A 116 -2.06 -6.57 12.21
C SER A 116 -2.91 -6.85 13.45
N ARG A 117 -2.76 -8.05 14.05
CA ARG A 117 -3.42 -8.40 15.31
C ARG A 117 -3.06 -7.45 16.46
N LYS A 118 -1.79 -7.02 16.55
CA LYS A 118 -1.34 -6.09 17.60
C LYS A 118 -1.91 -4.68 17.42
N GLN A 119 -2.29 -4.31 16.21
CA GLN A 119 -2.92 -3.03 15.89
C GLN A 119 -4.44 -3.09 15.83
N GLY A 120 -5.07 -4.20 16.24
CA GLY A 120 -6.53 -4.32 16.22
C GLY A 120 -7.14 -4.52 14.83
N ILE A 121 -6.33 -4.70 13.78
CA ILE A 121 -6.83 -4.93 12.43
C ILE A 121 -7.63 -6.23 12.39
N SER A 122 -8.83 -6.16 11.82
CA SER A 122 -9.74 -7.30 11.79
C SER A 122 -9.16 -8.50 11.04
N SER A 123 -9.47 -9.70 11.52
CA SER A 123 -9.09 -10.95 10.85
C SER A 123 -9.73 -11.09 9.47
N LYS A 124 -10.95 -10.55 9.31
CA LYS A 124 -11.68 -10.49 8.04
C LYS A 124 -10.92 -9.67 7.01
N PHE A 125 -10.50 -8.44 7.36
CA PHE A 125 -9.67 -7.59 6.49
C PHE A 125 -8.33 -8.26 6.16
N THR A 126 -7.66 -8.82 7.17
CA THR A 126 -6.38 -9.52 6.99
C THR A 126 -6.50 -10.65 5.95
N ARG A 127 -7.60 -11.42 6.00
CA ARG A 127 -7.89 -12.48 5.02
C ARG A 127 -8.24 -11.93 3.65
N MET A 128 -9.05 -10.87 3.59
CA MET A 128 -9.44 -10.20 2.35
C MET A 128 -8.22 -9.70 1.59
N ILE A 129 -7.36 -8.90 2.24
CA ILE A 129 -6.11 -8.42 1.63
C ILE A 129 -5.19 -9.57 1.26
N LYS A 130 -5.06 -10.60 2.10
CA LYS A 130 -4.26 -11.77 1.76
C LYS A 130 -4.80 -12.50 0.51
N ASN A 131 -6.09 -12.45 0.21
CA ASN A 131 -6.66 -13.25 -0.86
C ASN A 131 -6.75 -12.48 -2.19
N GLY A 132 -6.99 -11.17 -2.15
CA GLY A 132 -7.00 -10.34 -3.37
C GLY A 132 -5.63 -10.22 -4.02
#